data_AF-A0AAU4EBM9-F1
#
_entry.id   AF-A0AAU4EBM9-F1
#
_cell.length_a   1.000
_cell.length_b   1.000
_cell.length_c   1.000
_cell.angle_alpha   90.00
_cell.angle_beta   90.00
_cell.angle_gamma   90.00
#
_symmetry.space_group_name_H-M   'P 1'
#
loop_
_entity.id
_entity.type
_entity.pdbx_description
1 polymer ?
#
loop_
_entity_poly.entity_id
_entity_poly.type
_entity_poly.pdbx_seq_one_letter_code
_entity_poly.pdbx_strand_id
1 'polypeptide(L)'
;MQMGVMRRLATYGAVVLSLLASALALGASAAQAASAPLGKQNWVVSVAGFTNAVGNNYLRLGYLVFDPASNVVQHNFWTWSQRDNPVPVNSGDVYFCGQWQPGTNPRNNCAIKTAPGFTGDPNGHFTGTYDYDATSGRVAITWTSSTVNGATTTVNLGETWAVSELHPGLGRLQLVNDTYSITGGFGYGSNASLAQTTKAPMSAVRATKRAYLYEAHSWHGSTITDSPRGAAGSGSFTVGPDWNACTDGSCLGFVQYNAHCDEASCCGLPSAPGYAACVQKLADSGNRRFYYLTGDLGGRRNSYEFWCECLSYDGCYLLNSHVRPLLQVIDDSGAFQGWVGAEVNPDRSGTRDPSGEYYASFAMVA
;
A
#
# COMPACT_ATOMS: atom_id res chain seq x y z
N MET A 1 29.48 83.95 -5.77
CA MET A 1 28.42 82.90 -5.75
C MET A 1 29.11 81.56 -6.05
N GLN A 2 28.61 80.42 -5.54
CA GLN A 2 29.13 79.04 -5.75
C GLN A 2 30.11 78.46 -4.70
N MET A 3 29.73 78.31 -3.43
CA MET A 3 30.29 77.25 -2.57
C MET A 3 29.27 76.63 -1.58
N GLY A 4 27.96 76.95 -1.70
CA GLY A 4 26.95 76.56 -0.70
C GLY A 4 26.13 75.30 -1.00
N VAL A 5 26.20 74.74 -2.22
CA VAL A 5 25.22 73.74 -2.69
C VAL A 5 25.69 72.29 -2.51
N MET A 6 27.01 72.01 -2.52
CA MET A 6 27.51 70.63 -2.46
C MET A 6 27.45 69.99 -1.06
N ARG A 7 27.36 70.77 0.03
CA ARG A 7 27.31 70.22 1.39
C ARG A 7 25.94 69.67 1.81
N ARG A 8 24.87 70.01 1.10
CA ARG A 8 23.51 69.52 1.42
C ARG A 8 23.18 68.20 0.73
N LEU A 9 23.78 67.89 -0.43
CA LEU A 9 23.54 66.64 -1.16
C LEU A 9 24.17 65.41 -0.49
N ALA A 10 25.31 65.56 0.20
CA ALA A 10 25.95 64.45 0.92
C ALA A 10 25.14 63.94 2.12
N THR A 11 24.39 64.83 2.79
CA THR A 11 23.60 64.49 3.97
C THR A 11 22.29 63.77 3.63
N TYR A 12 21.68 64.07 2.48
CA TYR A 12 20.48 63.37 2.01
C TYR A 12 20.79 61.95 1.50
N GLY A 13 21.97 61.72 0.91
CA GLY A 13 22.38 60.38 0.45
C GLY A 13 22.58 59.38 1.60
N ALA A 14 23.14 59.83 2.73
CA ALA A 14 23.38 58.98 3.90
C ALA A 14 22.07 58.56 4.61
N VAL A 15 21.06 59.43 4.64
CA VAL A 15 19.75 59.15 5.26
C VAL A 15 18.91 58.19 4.39
N VAL A 16 18.98 58.31 3.06
CA VAL A 16 18.27 57.39 2.16
C VAL A 16 18.91 55.99 2.16
N LEU A 17 20.24 55.87 2.22
CA LEU A 17 20.90 54.56 2.32
C LEU A 17 20.65 53.86 3.66
N SER A 18 20.55 54.60 4.76
CA SER A 18 20.24 54.02 6.08
C SER A 18 18.77 53.61 6.22
N LEU A 19 17.84 54.30 5.55
CA LEU A 19 16.43 53.87 5.43
C LEU A 19 16.26 52.64 4.54
N LEU A 20 17.02 52.50 3.43
CA LEU A 20 17.00 51.29 2.61
C LEU A 20 17.62 50.07 3.31
N ALA A 21 18.69 50.26 4.09
CA ALA A 21 19.29 49.17 4.87
C ALA A 21 18.36 48.69 6.01
N SER A 22 17.53 49.58 6.56
CA SER A 22 16.53 49.24 7.59
C SER A 22 15.32 48.49 7.02
N ALA A 23 14.97 48.72 5.75
CA ALA A 23 13.90 48.00 5.06
C ALA A 23 14.29 46.57 4.63
N LEU A 24 15.60 46.30 4.43
CA LEU A 24 16.12 44.97 4.13
C LEU A 24 16.32 44.09 5.37
N ALA A 25 16.30 44.69 6.57
CA ALA A 25 16.41 43.98 7.85
C ALA A 25 15.05 43.68 8.51
N LEU A 26 13.94 44.11 7.91
CA LEU A 26 12.59 43.71 8.30
C LEU A 26 12.32 42.27 7.83
N GLY A 27 12.93 41.34 8.57
CA GLY A 27 12.40 40.00 8.84
C GLY A 27 11.93 39.23 7.63
N ALA A 28 12.86 38.70 6.84
CA ALA A 28 12.65 37.35 6.34
C ALA A 28 12.64 36.45 7.57
N SER A 29 11.46 36.29 8.19
CA SER A 29 11.22 35.21 9.14
C SER A 29 11.59 33.95 8.38
N ALA A 30 12.76 33.37 8.70
CA ALA A 30 13.12 32.07 8.17
C ALA A 30 11.95 31.16 8.51
N ALA A 31 11.21 30.73 7.49
CA ALA A 31 10.13 29.80 7.66
C ALA A 31 10.72 28.61 8.41
N GLN A 32 10.26 28.40 9.64
CA GLN A 32 10.79 27.36 10.49
C GLN A 32 10.43 26.05 9.82
N ALA A 33 11.43 25.28 9.41
CA ALA A 33 11.23 24.01 8.72
C ALA A 33 10.25 23.16 9.55
N ALA A 34 9.14 22.77 8.94
CA ALA A 34 8.16 21.92 9.62
C ALA A 34 8.84 20.57 9.92
N SER A 35 8.72 20.09 11.16
CA SER A 35 9.24 18.77 11.49
C SER A 35 8.41 17.71 10.78
N ALA A 36 9.04 16.90 9.93
CA ALA A 36 8.39 15.70 9.40
C ALA A 36 7.92 14.79 10.57
N PRO A 37 6.82 14.03 10.42
CA PRO A 37 6.32 13.15 11.48
C PRO A 37 7.42 12.19 11.96
N LEU A 38 7.79 12.27 13.25
CA LEU A 38 8.91 11.51 13.86
C LEU A 38 10.26 11.67 13.13
N GLY A 39 10.45 12.75 12.38
CA GLY A 39 11.62 12.97 11.53
C GLY A 39 11.73 11.98 10.36
N LYS A 40 10.63 11.31 9.95
CA LYS A 40 10.60 10.37 8.82
C LYS A 40 9.97 11.01 7.59
N GLN A 41 10.69 10.97 6.48
CA GLN A 41 10.22 11.59 5.22
C GLN A 41 9.42 10.62 4.36
N ASN A 42 9.73 9.32 4.38
CA ASN A 42 9.20 8.34 3.43
C ASN A 42 8.27 7.35 4.11
N TRP A 43 7.02 7.29 3.66
CA TRP A 43 6.00 6.41 4.21
C TRP A 43 5.36 5.58 3.12
N VAL A 44 5.12 4.30 3.39
CA VAL A 44 4.21 3.46 2.59
C VAL A 44 2.85 3.44 3.26
N VAL A 45 1.78 3.64 2.50
CA VAL A 45 0.42 3.82 3.03
C VAL A 45 -0.61 3.03 2.24
N SER A 46 -1.62 2.52 2.93
CA SER A 46 -2.85 2.01 2.33
C SER A 46 -4.05 2.70 2.96
N VAL A 47 -4.99 3.11 2.13
CA VAL A 47 -6.17 3.87 2.53
C VAL A 47 -7.40 3.29 1.84
N ALA A 48 -8.49 3.21 2.57
CA ALA A 48 -9.78 2.75 2.07
C ALA A 48 -10.83 3.85 2.22
N GLY A 49 -11.71 3.98 1.24
CA GLY A 49 -12.98 4.68 1.38
C GLY A 49 -14.10 3.67 1.22
N PHE A 50 -14.58 3.14 2.34
CA PHE A 50 -15.61 2.12 2.37
C PHE A 50 -16.94 2.65 2.84
N THR A 51 -18.01 2.15 2.22
CA THR A 51 -19.39 2.43 2.60
C THR A 51 -20.17 1.12 2.58
N ASN A 52 -21.27 1.06 3.30
CA ASN A 52 -22.16 -0.11 3.23
C ASN A 52 -22.86 -0.22 1.85
N ALA A 53 -22.77 0.81 1.00
CA ALA A 53 -23.32 0.78 -0.34
C ALA A 53 -22.40 0.00 -1.29
N VAL A 54 -22.92 -1.12 -1.78
CA VAL A 54 -22.29 -1.94 -2.83
C VAL A 54 -21.96 -1.08 -4.05
N GLY A 55 -20.78 -1.30 -4.62
CA GLY A 55 -20.29 -0.59 -5.79
C GLY A 55 -19.66 0.76 -5.50
N ASN A 56 -19.57 1.26 -4.26
CA ASN A 56 -19.04 2.61 -3.98
C ASN A 56 -17.71 2.61 -3.22
N ASN A 57 -17.12 1.44 -3.04
CA ASN A 57 -15.88 1.27 -2.28
C ASN A 57 -14.65 1.55 -3.14
N TYR A 58 -13.58 2.07 -2.54
CA TYR A 58 -12.29 2.22 -3.22
C TYR A 58 -11.11 2.06 -2.27
N LEU A 59 -9.95 1.75 -2.86
CA LEU A 59 -8.68 1.57 -2.17
C LEU A 59 -7.60 2.43 -2.83
N ARG A 60 -6.66 2.91 -2.02
CA ARG A 60 -5.39 3.47 -2.47
C ARG A 60 -4.24 2.77 -1.78
N LEU A 61 -3.17 2.51 -2.52
CA LEU A 61 -1.90 2.03 -2.01
C LEU A 61 -0.83 2.94 -2.58
N GLY A 62 0.08 3.46 -1.76
CA GLY A 62 1.01 4.46 -2.24
C GLY A 62 2.07 4.88 -1.24
N TYR A 63 2.73 5.97 -1.60
CA TYR A 63 3.80 6.58 -0.82
C TYR A 63 3.40 7.97 -0.36
N LEU A 64 3.54 8.28 0.93
CA LEU A 64 3.57 9.66 1.42
C LEU A 64 5.02 10.12 1.56
N VAL A 65 5.32 11.30 1.02
CA VAL A 65 6.65 11.92 1.11
C VAL A 65 6.50 13.30 1.73
N PHE A 66 7.10 13.49 2.91
CA PHE A 66 7.11 14.76 3.64
C PHE A 66 8.40 15.51 3.38
N ASP A 67 8.30 16.73 2.86
CA ASP A 67 9.42 17.65 2.71
C ASP A 67 9.42 18.68 3.86
N PRO A 68 10.33 18.56 4.84
CA PRO A 68 10.44 19.51 5.95
C PRO A 68 10.93 20.90 5.52
N ALA A 69 11.62 21.02 4.39
CA ALA A 69 12.17 22.30 3.94
C ALA A 69 11.09 23.23 3.38
N SER A 70 10.08 22.68 2.72
CA SER A 70 9.00 23.44 2.06
C SER A 70 7.63 23.27 2.70
N ASN A 71 7.51 22.42 3.72
CA ASN A 71 6.23 22.00 4.32
C ASN A 71 5.26 21.38 3.30
N VAL A 72 5.79 20.75 2.27
CA VAL A 72 5.01 20.05 1.24
C VAL A 72 4.94 18.57 1.59
N VAL A 73 3.77 17.98 1.35
CA VAL A 73 3.58 16.53 1.36
C VAL A 73 3.04 16.07 0.02
N GLN A 74 3.53 14.94 -0.45
CA GLN A 74 3.08 14.30 -1.68
C GLN A 74 2.54 12.91 -1.40
N HIS A 75 1.49 12.50 -2.11
CA HIS A 75 0.97 11.13 -2.12
C HIS A 75 0.99 10.58 -3.54
N ASN A 76 1.89 9.65 -3.85
CA ASN A 76 1.89 8.93 -5.12
C ASN A 76 1.23 7.56 -4.91
N PHE A 77 0.13 7.27 -5.58
CA PHE A 77 -0.66 6.07 -5.31
C PHE A 77 -1.23 5.38 -6.55
N TRP A 78 -1.46 4.08 -6.38
CA TRP A 78 -2.39 3.31 -7.20
C TRP A 78 -3.76 3.36 -6.56
N THR A 79 -4.81 3.48 -7.37
CA THR A 79 -6.20 3.47 -6.91
C THR A 79 -7.03 2.41 -7.61
N TRP A 80 -7.91 1.76 -6.85
CA TRP A 80 -8.87 0.78 -7.37
C TRP A 80 -10.26 1.07 -6.83
N SER A 81 -11.22 1.21 -7.72
CA SER A 81 -12.63 1.38 -7.37
C SER A 81 -13.39 0.09 -7.61
N GLN A 82 -14.31 -0.20 -6.70
CA GLN A 82 -15.27 -1.27 -6.87
C GLN A 82 -16.07 -1.09 -8.17
N ARG A 83 -16.46 0.15 -8.52
CA ARG A 83 -17.24 0.43 -9.74
C ARG A 83 -16.59 -0.13 -11.00
N ASP A 84 -15.27 -0.02 -11.07
CA ASP A 84 -14.49 -0.34 -12.26
C ASP A 84 -14.32 -1.85 -12.45
N ASN A 85 -14.71 -2.67 -11.46
CA ASN A 85 -14.56 -4.12 -11.48
C ASN A 85 -13.14 -4.54 -11.94
N PRO A 86 -12.08 -4.13 -11.22
CA PRO A 86 -10.70 -4.23 -11.68
C PRO A 86 -10.31 -5.68 -11.96
N VAL A 87 -9.86 -6.00 -13.19
CA VAL A 87 -9.46 -7.36 -13.57
C VAL A 87 -8.02 -7.62 -13.11
N PRO A 88 -7.74 -8.67 -12.32
CA PRO A 88 -6.37 -9.06 -11.96
C PRO A 88 -5.49 -9.27 -13.19
N VAL A 89 -4.23 -8.84 -13.11
CA VAL A 89 -3.24 -8.93 -14.19
C VAL A 89 -1.99 -9.67 -13.71
N ASN A 90 -1.25 -10.25 -14.63
CA ASN A 90 0.02 -10.91 -14.32
C ASN A 90 1.03 -9.89 -13.79
N SER A 91 1.71 -10.24 -12.71
CA SER A 91 2.75 -9.43 -12.06
C SER A 91 4.12 -9.54 -12.72
N GLY A 92 4.35 -10.60 -13.53
CA GLY A 92 5.61 -10.86 -14.24
C GLY A 92 6.16 -12.25 -13.96
N ASP A 93 6.13 -12.67 -12.69
CA ASP A 93 6.66 -13.96 -12.25
C ASP A 93 5.71 -15.14 -12.47
N VAL A 94 6.31 -16.30 -12.71
CA VAL A 94 5.65 -17.60 -12.69
C VAL A 94 6.28 -18.43 -11.59
N TYR A 95 5.50 -18.81 -10.58
CA TYR A 95 6.03 -19.55 -9.45
C TYR A 95 5.85 -21.06 -9.59
N PHE A 96 6.95 -21.77 -9.29
CA PHE A 96 6.98 -23.22 -9.18
C PHE A 96 6.99 -23.63 -7.70
N CYS A 97 5.95 -24.32 -7.22
CA CYS A 97 5.94 -24.90 -5.87
C CYS A 97 7.04 -25.96 -5.75
N GLY A 98 8.12 -25.62 -5.03
CA GLY A 98 9.42 -26.31 -4.93
C GLY A 98 9.46 -27.75 -4.38
N GLN A 99 8.43 -28.56 -4.59
CA GLN A 99 8.50 -30.03 -4.54
C GLN A 99 8.08 -30.68 -5.87
N TRP A 100 7.56 -29.88 -6.80
CA TRP A 100 6.99 -30.36 -8.04
C TRP A 100 7.88 -29.91 -9.18
N GLN A 101 8.42 -30.87 -9.93
CA GLN A 101 9.26 -30.58 -11.08
C GLN A 101 8.46 -29.80 -12.14
N PRO A 102 9.08 -28.86 -12.87
CA PRO A 102 8.48 -28.25 -14.05
C PRO A 102 7.86 -29.33 -14.97
N GLY A 103 6.60 -29.14 -15.38
CA GLY A 103 5.90 -30.09 -16.26
C GLY A 103 5.30 -31.34 -15.60
N THR A 104 5.57 -31.62 -14.32
CA THR A 104 4.92 -32.75 -13.59
C THR A 104 3.56 -32.40 -13.00
N ASN A 105 3.25 -31.10 -12.90
CA ASN A 105 1.94 -30.61 -12.57
C ASN A 105 1.66 -29.41 -13.50
N PRO A 106 0.65 -29.47 -14.40
CA PRO A 106 0.30 -28.35 -15.28
C PRO A 106 -0.07 -27.07 -14.52
N ARG A 107 -0.24 -27.17 -13.19
CA ARG A 107 -0.59 -26.09 -12.26
C ARG A 107 0.59 -25.20 -11.83
N ASN A 108 1.84 -25.61 -12.09
CA ASN A 108 3.06 -24.94 -11.59
C ASN A 108 3.59 -23.80 -12.47
N ASN A 109 2.85 -23.40 -13.50
CA ASN A 109 3.30 -22.39 -14.45
C ASN A 109 2.35 -21.18 -14.51
N CYS A 110 1.56 -20.97 -13.47
CA CYS A 110 0.64 -19.84 -13.42
C CYS A 110 1.36 -18.57 -13.00
N ALA A 111 1.14 -17.51 -13.78
CA ALA A 111 1.66 -16.21 -13.41
C ALA A 111 1.03 -15.77 -12.08
N ILE A 112 1.86 -15.26 -11.18
CA ILE A 112 1.37 -14.60 -9.98
C ILE A 112 0.66 -13.33 -10.44
N LYS A 113 -0.52 -13.05 -9.92
CA LYS A 113 -1.31 -11.87 -10.28
C LYS A 113 -1.22 -10.76 -9.26
N THR A 114 -1.61 -9.58 -9.71
CA THR A 114 -1.74 -8.37 -8.92
C THR A 114 -2.91 -7.54 -9.42
N ALA A 115 -3.21 -6.45 -8.72
CA ALA A 115 -4.25 -5.52 -9.14
C ALA A 115 -3.83 -4.75 -10.40
N PRO A 116 -4.77 -4.44 -11.32
CA PRO A 116 -4.45 -3.78 -12.58
C PRO A 116 -3.78 -2.41 -12.34
N GLY A 117 -2.79 -2.08 -13.18
CA GLY A 117 -2.01 -0.84 -13.08
C GLY A 117 -0.85 -0.89 -12.07
N PHE A 118 -0.83 -1.84 -11.12
CA PHE A 118 0.23 -1.91 -10.11
C PHE A 118 1.62 -2.27 -10.66
N THR A 119 1.65 -2.94 -11.83
CA THR A 119 2.87 -3.25 -12.56
C THR A 119 3.53 -1.99 -13.15
N GLY A 120 2.75 -0.95 -13.43
CA GLY A 120 3.20 0.35 -13.90
C GLY A 120 3.39 1.38 -12.78
N ASP A 121 3.64 2.61 -13.18
CA ASP A 121 3.76 3.75 -12.25
C ASP A 121 2.42 4.07 -11.57
N PRO A 122 2.43 4.75 -10.40
CA PRO A 122 1.22 5.26 -9.76
C PRO A 122 0.32 6.03 -10.73
N ASN A 123 -0.99 5.77 -10.70
CA ASN A 123 -1.97 6.46 -11.55
C ASN A 123 -2.65 7.66 -10.86
N GLY A 124 -2.28 7.92 -9.59
CA GLY A 124 -2.75 9.04 -8.80
C GLY A 124 -1.61 9.74 -8.07
N HIS A 125 -1.75 11.06 -7.93
CA HIS A 125 -0.80 11.92 -7.25
C HIS A 125 -1.53 13.06 -6.54
N PHE A 126 -1.36 13.21 -5.22
CA PHE A 126 -1.76 14.41 -4.48
C PHE A 126 -0.53 15.21 -4.07
N THR A 127 -0.67 16.54 -4.09
CA THR A 127 0.27 17.47 -3.45
C THR A 127 -0.50 18.35 -2.48
N GLY A 128 0.11 18.62 -1.33
CA GLY A 128 -0.50 19.40 -0.26
C GLY A 128 0.54 19.95 0.71
N THR A 129 0.06 20.46 1.83
CA THR A 129 0.88 20.86 2.98
C THR A 129 0.56 20.00 4.19
N TYR A 130 1.42 20.02 5.18
CA TYR A 130 1.16 19.33 6.44
C TYR A 130 1.43 20.22 7.65
N ASP A 131 0.97 19.77 8.80
CA ASP A 131 1.30 20.33 10.10
C ASP A 131 1.41 19.18 11.10
N TYR A 132 2.58 19.02 11.71
CA TYR A 132 2.86 17.95 12.66
C TYR A 132 2.96 18.50 14.07
N ASP A 133 1.99 18.14 14.90
CA ASP A 133 2.01 18.41 16.32
C ASP A 133 2.58 17.20 17.07
N ALA A 134 3.86 17.31 17.44
CA ALA A 134 4.56 16.30 18.23
C ALA A 134 3.98 16.12 19.64
N THR A 135 3.25 17.12 20.16
CA THR A 135 2.65 17.07 21.51
C THR A 135 1.41 16.18 21.52
N SER A 136 0.52 16.35 20.53
CA SER A 136 -0.65 15.48 20.38
C SER A 136 -0.36 14.17 19.63
N GLY A 137 0.82 14.07 19.00
CA GLY A 137 1.17 12.93 18.16
C GLY A 137 0.29 12.85 16.92
N ARG A 138 0.00 13.99 16.28
CA ARG A 138 -0.88 14.06 15.12
C ARG A 138 -0.26 14.85 13.98
N VAL A 139 -0.47 14.37 12.77
CA VAL A 139 -0.18 15.14 11.55
C VAL A 139 -1.48 15.43 10.83
N ALA A 140 -1.74 16.71 10.55
CA ALA A 140 -2.80 17.16 9.68
C ALA A 140 -2.22 17.41 8.27
N ILE A 141 -2.87 16.89 7.25
CA ILE A 141 -2.51 17.11 5.84
C ILE A 141 -3.65 17.84 5.16
N THR A 142 -3.31 18.89 4.40
CA THR A 142 -4.23 19.59 3.50
C THR A 142 -3.79 19.39 2.07
N TRP A 143 -4.55 18.59 1.31
CA TRP A 143 -4.34 18.41 -0.12
C TRP A 143 -4.89 19.60 -0.89
N THR A 144 -4.06 20.15 -1.77
CA THR A 144 -4.39 21.34 -2.58
C THR A 144 -4.46 21.01 -4.08
N SER A 145 -3.83 19.92 -4.50
CA SER A 145 -3.86 19.43 -5.88
C SER A 145 -4.00 17.91 -5.93
N SER A 146 -4.79 17.45 -6.89
CA SER A 146 -5.00 16.03 -7.20
C SER A 146 -4.84 15.79 -8.69
N THR A 147 -3.95 14.89 -9.08
CA THR A 147 -3.85 14.35 -10.43
C THR A 147 -4.23 12.88 -10.41
N VAL A 148 -5.29 12.49 -11.12
CA VAL A 148 -5.67 11.08 -11.27
C VAL A 148 -5.91 10.79 -12.75
N ASN A 149 -5.28 9.73 -13.27
CA ASN A 149 -5.35 9.34 -14.68
C ASN A 149 -5.04 10.51 -15.64
N GLY A 150 -4.05 11.34 -15.29
CA GLY A 150 -3.58 12.48 -16.08
C GLY A 150 -4.42 13.76 -15.96
N ALA A 151 -5.53 13.75 -15.23
CA ALA A 151 -6.35 14.95 -15.01
C ALA A 151 -6.00 15.60 -13.67
N THR A 152 -5.54 16.85 -13.71
CA THR A 152 -5.20 17.63 -12.51
C THR A 152 -6.34 18.56 -12.12
N THR A 153 -6.73 18.52 -10.85
CA THR A 153 -7.75 19.38 -10.24
C THR A 153 -7.20 20.06 -9.00
N THR A 154 -7.60 21.31 -8.78
CA THR A 154 -7.45 21.96 -7.47
C THR A 154 -8.46 21.35 -6.53
N VAL A 155 -8.01 20.98 -5.33
CA VAL A 155 -8.84 20.39 -4.29
C VAL A 155 -8.59 21.09 -2.96
N ASN A 156 -9.47 20.85 -1.99
CA ASN A 156 -9.26 21.28 -0.60
C ASN A 156 -9.74 20.15 0.31
N LEU A 157 -8.87 19.16 0.48
CA LEU A 157 -9.19 17.91 1.19
C LEU A 157 -8.28 17.79 2.40
N GLY A 158 -8.83 17.40 3.55
CA GLY A 158 -8.09 17.19 4.78
C GLY A 158 -7.93 15.71 5.12
N GLU A 159 -6.78 15.37 5.69
CA GLU A 159 -6.56 14.13 6.44
C GLU A 159 -5.94 14.45 7.79
N THR A 160 -6.24 13.66 8.81
CA THR A 160 -5.54 13.69 10.09
C THR A 160 -5.13 12.28 10.47
N TRP A 161 -3.86 12.12 10.82
CA TRP A 161 -3.27 10.85 11.18
C TRP A 161 -2.72 10.90 12.60
N ALA A 162 -2.99 9.87 13.38
CA ALA A 162 -2.27 9.62 14.62
C ALA A 162 -0.89 9.06 14.27
N VAL A 163 0.14 9.61 14.90
CA VAL A 163 1.55 9.30 14.67
C VAL A 163 2.10 8.63 15.92
N SER A 164 2.74 7.48 15.75
CA SER A 164 3.37 6.73 16.83
C SER A 164 4.67 6.10 16.37
N GLU A 165 5.65 5.98 17.25
CA GLU A 165 6.84 5.18 16.97
C GLU A 165 6.52 3.71 17.29
N LEU A 166 6.71 2.81 16.33
CA LEU A 166 6.53 1.38 16.56
C LEU A 166 7.74 0.81 17.30
N HIS A 167 8.93 1.18 16.82
CA HIS A 167 10.23 0.94 17.43
C HIS A 167 11.24 1.94 16.84
N PRO A 168 12.45 2.08 17.41
CA PRO A 168 13.46 2.98 16.86
C PRO A 168 13.68 2.74 15.37
N GLY A 169 13.53 3.80 14.58
CA GLY A 169 13.73 3.76 13.12
C GLY A 169 12.49 3.40 12.29
N LEU A 170 11.32 3.17 12.92
CA LEU A 170 10.06 2.91 12.22
C LEU A 170 8.87 3.62 12.89
N GLY A 171 8.28 4.57 12.15
CA GLY A 171 7.04 5.24 12.52
C GLY A 171 5.80 4.52 11.98
N ARG A 172 4.66 4.78 12.62
CA ARG A 172 3.32 4.29 12.22
C ARG A 172 2.33 5.45 12.17
N LEU A 173 1.52 5.47 11.10
CA LEU A 173 0.35 6.33 10.91
C LEU A 173 -0.93 5.49 11.00
N GLN A 174 -1.92 6.02 11.71
CA GLN A 174 -3.30 5.51 11.71
C GLN A 174 -4.24 6.65 11.34
N LEU A 175 -5.13 6.44 10.37
CA LEU A 175 -6.10 7.45 10.00
C LEU A 175 -7.02 7.76 11.20
N VAL A 176 -7.20 9.03 11.50
CA VAL A 176 -8.10 9.52 12.56
C VAL A 176 -9.36 10.12 11.96
N ASN A 177 -9.20 10.97 10.95
CA ASN A 177 -10.31 11.66 10.29
C ASN A 177 -9.88 12.16 8.90
N ASP A 178 -10.86 12.49 8.08
CA ASP A 178 -10.69 13.10 6.77
C ASP A 178 -11.87 14.01 6.40
N THR A 179 -11.85 14.60 5.20
CA THR A 179 -12.95 15.44 4.69
C THR A 179 -13.50 14.98 3.34
N TYR A 180 -13.17 13.77 2.88
CA TYR A 180 -13.41 13.32 1.51
C TYR A 180 -13.63 11.81 1.35
N SER A 181 -14.23 11.18 2.36
CA SER A 181 -14.75 9.79 2.38
C SER A 181 -13.74 8.66 2.48
N ILE A 182 -12.53 8.90 3.01
CA ILE A 182 -11.67 7.79 3.46
C ILE A 182 -12.11 7.35 4.86
N THR A 183 -12.27 6.05 5.08
CA THR A 183 -12.82 5.49 6.32
C THR A 183 -11.82 4.68 7.13
N GLY A 184 -10.67 4.36 6.55
CA GLY A 184 -9.59 3.66 7.23
C GLY A 184 -8.27 3.82 6.50
N GLY A 185 -7.16 3.71 7.24
CA GLY A 185 -5.85 3.75 6.63
C GLY A 185 -4.72 3.49 7.62
N PHE A 186 -3.64 2.92 7.07
CA PHE A 186 -2.44 2.54 7.79
C PHE A 186 -1.22 3.03 7.02
N GLY A 187 -0.23 3.53 7.74
CA GLY A 187 1.03 3.97 7.15
C GLY A 187 2.23 3.57 8.00
N TYR A 188 3.36 3.30 7.35
CA TYR A 188 4.60 2.97 8.02
C TYR A 188 5.77 3.72 7.38
N GLY A 189 6.60 4.36 8.21
CA GLY A 189 7.53 5.39 7.75
C GLY A 189 8.93 5.27 8.29
N SER A 190 9.88 5.62 7.44
CA SER A 190 11.32 5.68 7.73
C SER A 190 12.00 6.71 6.82
N ASN A 191 13.32 6.79 6.90
CA ASN A 191 14.17 7.55 5.99
C ASN A 191 14.84 6.66 4.93
N ALA A 192 14.54 5.36 4.90
CA ALA A 192 14.97 4.50 3.81
C ALA A 192 14.40 5.02 2.47
N SER A 193 15.15 4.87 1.38
CA SER A 193 14.79 5.40 0.07
C SER A 193 13.54 4.73 -0.53
N LEU A 194 12.79 5.47 -1.36
CA LEU A 194 11.69 4.97 -2.18
C LEU A 194 12.12 4.70 -3.64
N ALA A 195 13.42 4.79 -3.94
CA ALA A 195 13.94 4.56 -5.27
C ALA A 195 13.61 3.15 -5.79
N GLN A 196 13.58 3.00 -7.13
CA GLN A 196 13.24 1.74 -7.80
C GLN A 196 14.16 0.56 -7.41
N THR A 197 15.36 0.82 -6.91
CA THR A 197 16.31 -0.20 -6.46
C THR A 197 16.20 -0.52 -4.96
N THR A 198 15.44 0.26 -4.20
CA THR A 198 15.33 0.10 -2.75
C THR A 198 14.24 -0.89 -2.40
N LYS A 199 14.63 -2.16 -2.28
CA LYS A 199 13.79 -3.26 -1.80
C LYS A 199 14.61 -4.33 -1.12
N ALA A 200 14.02 -5.01 -0.16
CA ALA A 200 14.55 -6.26 0.34
C ALA A 200 14.30 -7.37 -0.71
N PRO A 201 15.35 -8.11 -1.11
CA PRO A 201 15.17 -9.24 -2.01
C PRO A 201 14.34 -10.34 -1.32
N MET A 202 13.68 -11.20 -2.11
CA MET A 202 12.88 -12.30 -1.56
C MET A 202 13.69 -13.25 -0.67
N SER A 203 14.98 -13.41 -0.95
CA SER A 203 15.90 -14.15 -0.08
C SER A 203 16.01 -13.55 1.33
N ALA A 204 16.08 -12.22 1.45
CA ALA A 204 16.11 -11.52 2.73
C ALA A 204 14.74 -11.59 3.43
N VAL A 205 13.64 -11.40 2.69
CA VAL A 205 12.27 -11.57 3.20
C VAL A 205 12.10 -12.95 3.82
N ARG A 206 12.47 -14.01 3.09
CA ARG A 206 12.41 -15.41 3.56
C ARG A 206 13.30 -15.67 4.78
N ALA A 207 14.47 -15.02 4.84
CA ALA A 207 15.43 -15.21 5.92
C ALA A 207 14.99 -14.61 7.27
N THR A 208 14.03 -13.67 7.28
CA THR A 208 13.58 -13.03 8.52
C THR A 208 12.89 -13.99 9.50
N LYS A 209 12.22 -15.04 9.01
CA LYS A 209 11.62 -16.13 9.81
C LYS A 209 10.81 -15.64 11.01
N ARG A 210 9.92 -14.66 10.80
CA ARG A 210 9.07 -14.10 11.86
C ARG A 210 7.62 -13.95 11.44
N ALA A 211 6.75 -13.87 12.44
CA ALA A 211 5.36 -13.52 12.27
C ALA A 211 5.22 -12.00 12.10
N TYR A 212 4.30 -11.61 11.23
CA TYR A 212 3.87 -10.23 11.02
C TYR A 212 2.48 -10.03 11.60
N LEU A 213 2.31 -8.97 12.38
CA LEU A 213 1.03 -8.66 13.01
C LEU A 213 0.12 -8.02 11.97
N TYR A 214 -1.03 -8.64 11.75
CA TYR A 214 -2.03 -8.20 10.81
C TYR A 214 -2.93 -7.13 11.42
N GLU A 215 -3.23 -6.11 10.64
CA GLU A 215 -4.30 -5.14 10.88
C GLU A 215 -4.99 -4.83 9.56
N ALA A 216 -6.30 -4.57 9.59
CA ALA A 216 -7.05 -4.27 8.38
C ALA A 216 -8.30 -3.44 8.62
N HIS A 217 -8.67 -2.70 7.58
CA HIS A 217 -9.99 -2.12 7.38
C HIS A 217 -10.52 -2.76 6.10
N SER A 218 -11.60 -3.53 6.21
CA SER A 218 -12.09 -4.42 5.15
C SER A 218 -13.57 -4.22 4.86
N TRP A 219 -13.97 -4.56 3.63
CA TRP A 219 -15.35 -4.55 3.16
C TRP A 219 -15.67 -5.89 2.49
N HIS A 220 -16.82 -6.47 2.84
CA HIS A 220 -17.37 -7.67 2.22
C HIS A 220 -18.89 -7.72 2.41
N GLY A 221 -19.65 -8.00 1.35
CA GLY A 221 -21.10 -8.23 1.46
C GLY A 221 -21.87 -7.10 2.15
N SER A 222 -21.50 -5.84 1.90
CA SER A 222 -22.07 -4.64 2.55
C SER A 222 -21.69 -4.44 4.02
N THR A 223 -20.74 -5.23 4.54
CA THR A 223 -20.23 -5.13 5.91
C THR A 223 -18.83 -4.56 5.89
N ILE A 224 -18.59 -3.52 6.71
CA ILE A 224 -17.25 -2.99 6.99
C ILE A 224 -16.75 -3.63 8.28
N THR A 225 -15.50 -4.09 8.28
CA THR A 225 -14.88 -4.73 9.45
C THR A 225 -13.48 -4.20 9.69
N ASP A 226 -13.24 -3.76 10.91
CA ASP A 226 -11.94 -3.41 11.44
C ASP A 226 -11.32 -4.61 12.16
N SER A 227 -10.07 -4.92 11.81
CA SER A 227 -9.23 -5.89 12.50
C SER A 227 -8.09 -5.13 13.17
N PRO A 228 -8.15 -4.92 14.51
CA PRO A 228 -7.07 -4.28 15.23
C PRO A 228 -5.76 -5.05 15.08
N ARG A 229 -4.63 -4.34 15.14
CA ARG A 229 -3.30 -4.93 15.01
C ARG A 229 -3.08 -6.08 16.01
N GLY A 230 -2.85 -7.27 15.47
CA GLY A 230 -2.58 -8.47 16.25
C GLY A 230 -3.79 -8.99 17.04
N ALA A 231 -5.02 -8.63 16.66
CA ALA A 231 -6.22 -9.15 17.29
C ALA A 231 -6.28 -10.69 17.21
N ALA A 232 -6.83 -11.33 18.25
CA ALA A 232 -7.01 -12.77 18.24
C ALA A 232 -7.89 -13.19 17.06
N GLY A 233 -7.41 -14.14 16.25
CA GLY A 233 -8.12 -14.61 15.07
C GLY A 233 -7.95 -13.74 13.81
N SER A 234 -7.28 -12.59 13.87
CA SER A 234 -6.97 -11.77 12.68
C SER A 234 -5.88 -12.37 11.78
N GLY A 235 -5.34 -13.53 12.17
CA GLY A 235 -4.25 -14.22 11.49
C GLY A 235 -2.89 -13.57 11.73
N SER A 236 -1.84 -14.36 11.55
CA SER A 236 -0.47 -13.89 11.44
C SER A 236 0.07 -14.35 10.08
N PHE A 237 0.63 -13.43 9.31
CA PHE A 237 1.37 -13.82 8.12
C PHE A 237 2.79 -14.17 8.52
N THR A 238 3.31 -15.31 8.07
CA THR A 238 4.70 -15.70 8.33
C THR A 238 5.34 -16.09 7.00
N VAL A 239 6.46 -15.43 6.68
CA VAL A 239 7.36 -15.89 5.62
C VAL A 239 8.59 -16.47 6.29
N GLY A 240 8.94 -17.70 5.93
CA GLY A 240 9.93 -18.47 6.67
C GLY A 240 10.47 -19.66 5.88
N PRO A 241 11.08 -20.65 6.56
CA PRO A 241 11.76 -21.76 5.89
C PRO A 241 10.81 -22.61 5.03
N ASP A 242 9.54 -22.70 5.39
CA ASP A 242 8.51 -23.49 4.69
C ASP A 242 8.09 -22.90 3.35
N TRP A 243 8.39 -21.62 3.12
CA TRP A 243 8.24 -21.01 1.80
C TRP A 243 9.40 -21.46 0.93
N ASN A 244 9.12 -21.93 -0.28
CA ASN A 244 10.15 -22.26 -1.26
C ASN A 244 10.44 -21.05 -2.13
N ALA A 245 11.67 -20.93 -2.62
CA ALA A 245 12.06 -19.88 -3.55
C ALA A 245 11.92 -20.39 -4.99
N CYS A 246 11.59 -19.48 -5.91
CA CYS A 246 11.74 -19.69 -7.34
C CYS A 246 13.20 -19.95 -7.72
N THR A 247 13.42 -20.59 -8.87
CA THR A 247 14.75 -20.94 -9.38
C THR A 247 15.66 -19.72 -9.53
N ASP A 248 15.11 -18.58 -9.94
CA ASP A 248 15.79 -17.29 -10.07
C ASP A 248 15.74 -16.43 -8.79
N GLY A 249 15.03 -16.88 -7.76
CA GLY A 249 14.86 -16.19 -6.50
C GLY A 249 13.98 -14.94 -6.54
N SER A 250 13.23 -14.70 -7.63
CA SER A 250 12.34 -13.53 -7.76
C SER A 250 11.06 -13.66 -6.93
N CYS A 251 10.63 -14.91 -6.68
CA CYS A 251 9.40 -15.24 -5.98
C CYS A 251 9.57 -16.29 -4.88
N LEU A 252 8.59 -16.32 -3.97
CA LEU A 252 8.41 -17.29 -2.91
C LEU A 252 7.01 -17.91 -3.01
N GLY A 253 6.85 -19.13 -2.52
CA GLY A 253 5.53 -19.73 -2.42
C GLY A 253 5.44 -20.87 -1.42
N PHE A 254 4.22 -21.11 -0.98
CA PHE A 254 3.91 -21.99 0.13
C PHE A 254 2.62 -22.76 -0.15
N VAL A 255 2.57 -23.99 0.34
CA VAL A 255 1.38 -24.86 0.24
C VAL A 255 0.85 -25.08 1.64
N GLN A 256 -0.35 -24.59 1.91
CA GLN A 256 -1.09 -24.95 3.11
C GLN A 256 -1.88 -26.23 2.82
N TYR A 257 -1.64 -27.25 3.61
CA TYR A 257 -2.44 -28.48 3.64
C TYR A 257 -3.61 -28.32 4.60
N ASN A 258 -4.71 -29.04 4.37
CA ASN A 258 -5.94 -28.94 5.16
C ASN A 258 -6.44 -27.49 5.25
N ALA A 259 -6.43 -26.78 4.13
CA ALA A 259 -6.75 -25.36 4.07
C ALA A 259 -8.25 -25.05 4.24
N HIS A 260 -9.09 -26.08 4.36
CA HIS A 260 -10.54 -25.99 4.45
C HIS A 260 -11.14 -25.08 3.38
N CYS A 261 -10.66 -25.26 2.14
CA CYS A 261 -11.24 -24.63 0.97
C CYS A 261 -12.72 -24.95 0.89
N ASP A 262 -13.52 -23.90 0.70
CA ASP A 262 -14.96 -23.99 0.61
C ASP A 262 -15.38 -24.79 -0.62
N GLU A 263 -16.17 -25.83 -0.39
CA GLU A 263 -16.65 -26.72 -1.44
C GLU A 263 -17.54 -25.97 -2.43
N ALA A 264 -18.33 -25.01 -1.97
CA ALA A 264 -19.19 -24.23 -2.85
C ALA A 264 -18.37 -23.34 -3.81
N SER A 265 -17.27 -22.77 -3.32
CA SER A 265 -16.30 -22.02 -4.13
C SER A 265 -15.58 -22.91 -5.15
N CYS A 266 -15.25 -24.15 -4.78
CA CYS A 266 -14.52 -25.09 -5.63
C CYS A 266 -15.39 -25.82 -6.66
N CYS A 267 -16.61 -26.19 -6.27
CA CYS A 267 -17.44 -27.16 -6.97
C CYS A 267 -18.80 -26.61 -7.42
N GLY A 268 -19.06 -25.32 -7.17
CA GLY A 268 -20.35 -24.69 -7.39
C GLY A 268 -21.40 -25.10 -6.35
N LEU A 269 -22.66 -24.85 -6.65
CA LEU A 269 -23.76 -25.16 -5.73
C LEU A 269 -23.91 -26.69 -5.56
N PRO A 270 -24.36 -27.19 -4.38
CA PRO A 270 -24.59 -28.62 -4.15
C PRO A 270 -25.52 -29.29 -5.16
N SER A 271 -26.40 -28.52 -5.80
CA SER A 271 -27.31 -28.97 -6.86
C SER A 271 -26.67 -29.07 -8.25
N ALA A 272 -25.43 -28.61 -8.43
CA ALA A 272 -24.75 -28.62 -9.71
C ALA A 272 -24.37 -30.06 -10.13
N PRO A 273 -24.56 -30.44 -11.40
CA PRO A 273 -24.08 -31.72 -11.92
C PRO A 273 -22.58 -31.89 -11.66
N GLY A 274 -22.20 -33.03 -11.06
CA GLY A 274 -20.80 -33.34 -10.76
C GLY A 274 -20.27 -32.80 -9.42
N TYR A 275 -21.09 -32.08 -8.63
CA TYR A 275 -20.70 -31.53 -7.33
C TYR A 275 -20.08 -32.60 -6.41
N ALA A 276 -20.76 -33.74 -6.21
CA ALA A 276 -20.27 -34.81 -5.34
C ALA A 276 -18.91 -35.39 -5.79
N ALA A 277 -18.68 -35.52 -7.10
CA ALA A 277 -17.41 -35.99 -7.63
C ALA A 277 -16.29 -34.94 -7.45
N CYS A 278 -16.62 -33.65 -7.59
CA CYS A 278 -15.69 -32.57 -7.31
C CYS A 278 -15.31 -32.50 -5.82
N VAL A 279 -16.30 -32.61 -4.92
CA VAL A 279 -16.06 -32.66 -3.47
C VAL A 279 -15.19 -33.86 -3.09
N GLN A 280 -15.46 -35.03 -3.66
CA GLN A 280 -14.59 -36.20 -3.45
C GLN A 280 -13.15 -35.91 -3.92
N LYS A 281 -12.96 -35.26 -5.07
CA LYS A 281 -11.64 -34.85 -5.56
C LYS A 281 -10.92 -33.87 -4.62
N LEU A 282 -11.65 -32.99 -3.92
CA LEU A 282 -11.08 -32.11 -2.87
C LEU A 282 -10.57 -32.90 -1.67
N ALA A 283 -11.35 -33.90 -1.24
CA ALA A 283 -10.97 -34.77 -0.14
C ALA A 283 -9.73 -35.60 -0.51
N ASP A 284 -9.71 -36.19 -1.71
CA ASP A 284 -8.63 -37.03 -2.19
C ASP A 284 -7.32 -36.26 -2.42
N SER A 285 -7.39 -34.98 -2.82
CA SER A 285 -6.21 -34.13 -3.04
C SER A 285 -5.65 -33.49 -1.77
N GLY A 286 -6.32 -33.68 -0.63
CA GLY A 286 -5.88 -33.19 0.68
C GLY A 286 -6.20 -31.72 0.96
N ASN A 287 -7.18 -31.13 0.25
CA ASN A 287 -7.69 -29.77 0.43
C ASN A 287 -6.57 -28.73 0.65
N ARG A 288 -5.95 -28.29 -0.44
CA ARG A 288 -4.74 -27.45 -0.41
C ARG A 288 -5.04 -26.02 -0.84
N ARG A 289 -4.30 -25.07 -0.26
CA ARG A 289 -4.26 -23.67 -0.71
C ARG A 289 -2.83 -23.29 -1.06
N PHE A 290 -2.67 -22.67 -2.21
CA PHE A 290 -1.39 -22.17 -2.68
C PHE A 290 -1.26 -20.69 -2.38
N TYR A 291 -0.05 -20.31 -1.98
CA TYR A 291 0.34 -18.95 -1.65
C TYR A 291 1.57 -18.58 -2.47
N TYR A 292 1.56 -17.38 -3.02
CA TYR A 292 2.63 -16.87 -3.85
C TYR A 292 2.95 -15.43 -3.48
N LEU A 293 4.24 -15.11 -3.46
CA LEU A 293 4.75 -13.76 -3.21
C LEU A 293 5.87 -13.48 -4.21
N THR A 294 5.71 -12.46 -5.04
CA THR A 294 6.74 -12.03 -5.98
C THR A 294 7.36 -10.70 -5.57
N GLY A 295 8.66 -10.59 -5.81
CA GLY A 295 9.42 -9.35 -5.74
C GLY A 295 9.87 -8.83 -7.09
N ASP A 296 9.31 -9.26 -8.23
CA ASP A 296 9.80 -8.87 -9.57
C ASP A 296 9.56 -7.39 -9.91
N LEU A 297 8.57 -6.78 -9.26
CA LEU A 297 8.27 -5.36 -9.44
C LEU A 297 9.40 -4.45 -8.92
N GLY A 298 9.55 -3.29 -9.55
CA GLY A 298 10.51 -2.26 -9.14
C GLY A 298 10.10 -1.52 -7.86
N GLY A 299 11.07 -0.87 -7.21
CA GLY A 299 10.86 -0.17 -5.94
C GLY A 299 10.46 -1.12 -4.83
N ARG A 300 9.74 -0.63 -3.83
CA ARG A 300 9.28 -1.43 -2.68
C ARG A 300 8.10 -2.36 -3.01
N ARG A 301 7.77 -2.59 -4.28
CA ARG A 301 6.55 -3.31 -4.67
C ARG A 301 6.74 -4.82 -4.60
N ASN A 302 5.79 -5.50 -3.99
CA ASN A 302 5.61 -6.95 -4.09
C ASN A 302 4.17 -7.25 -4.49
N SER A 303 3.90 -8.44 -5.01
CA SER A 303 2.53 -8.92 -5.20
C SER A 303 2.35 -10.25 -4.52
N TYR A 304 1.23 -10.42 -3.85
CA TYR A 304 0.86 -11.64 -3.18
C TYR A 304 -0.50 -12.12 -3.68
N GLU A 305 -0.61 -13.42 -3.90
CA GLU A 305 -1.83 -14.05 -4.35
C GLU A 305 -1.97 -15.41 -3.68
N PHE A 306 -3.20 -15.80 -3.39
CA PHE A 306 -3.51 -17.16 -2.97
C PHE A 306 -4.84 -17.62 -3.52
N TRP A 307 -4.96 -18.94 -3.67
CA TRP A 307 -6.19 -19.60 -4.07
C TRP A 307 -6.20 -21.05 -3.61
N CYS A 308 -7.40 -21.61 -3.55
CA CYS A 308 -7.60 -23.03 -3.31
C CYS A 308 -7.21 -23.83 -4.56
N GLU A 309 -6.44 -24.91 -4.38
CA GLU A 309 -5.91 -25.71 -5.49
C GLU A 309 -7.01 -26.15 -6.47
N CYS A 310 -8.18 -26.48 -5.92
CA CYS A 310 -9.34 -26.93 -6.68
C CYS A 310 -9.71 -26.02 -7.85
N LEU A 311 -9.48 -24.72 -7.69
CA LEU A 311 -9.79 -23.68 -8.67
C LEU A 311 -8.84 -23.72 -9.87
N SER A 312 -7.78 -24.52 -9.77
CA SER A 312 -6.74 -24.69 -10.79
C SER A 312 -6.59 -26.15 -11.26
N TYR A 313 -7.57 -27.02 -11.01
CA TYR A 313 -7.44 -28.43 -11.38
C TYR A 313 -7.19 -28.65 -12.89
N ASP A 314 -7.81 -27.82 -13.72
CA ASP A 314 -7.80 -27.96 -15.18
C ASP A 314 -6.96 -26.87 -15.87
N GLY A 315 -6.14 -26.12 -15.11
CA GLY A 315 -5.27 -25.06 -15.62
C GLY A 315 -5.08 -23.91 -14.64
N CYS A 316 -4.55 -22.79 -15.12
CA CYS A 316 -4.38 -21.62 -14.27
C CYS A 316 -5.72 -21.02 -13.86
N TYR A 317 -5.86 -20.72 -12.57
CA TYR A 317 -7.06 -20.08 -12.07
C TYR A 317 -7.11 -18.63 -12.53
N LEU A 318 -8.15 -18.26 -13.28
CA LEU A 318 -8.26 -16.92 -13.90
C LEU A 318 -9.29 -16.00 -13.24
N LEU A 319 -10.06 -16.51 -12.27
CA LEU A 319 -11.22 -15.80 -11.71
C LEU A 319 -10.85 -14.99 -10.45
N ASN A 320 -11.72 -15.00 -9.44
CA ASN A 320 -11.68 -14.22 -8.20
C ASN A 320 -10.59 -14.70 -7.22
N SER A 321 -9.33 -14.62 -7.64
CA SER A 321 -8.20 -14.81 -6.75
C SER A 321 -8.01 -13.60 -5.84
N HIS A 322 -7.57 -13.87 -4.60
CA HIS A 322 -7.29 -12.85 -3.61
C HIS A 322 -5.95 -12.16 -3.92
N VAL A 323 -5.95 -11.27 -4.92
CA VAL A 323 -4.74 -10.52 -5.29
C VAL A 323 -4.49 -9.37 -4.33
N ARG A 324 -3.23 -9.25 -3.91
CA ARG A 324 -2.76 -8.25 -2.97
C ARG A 324 -1.52 -7.54 -3.51
N PRO A 325 -1.64 -6.34 -4.10
CA PRO A 325 -0.49 -5.45 -4.27
C PRO A 325 0.04 -5.02 -2.89
N LEU A 326 1.36 -5.05 -2.74
CA LEU A 326 2.06 -4.80 -1.47
C LEU A 326 3.18 -3.78 -1.65
N LEU A 327 3.40 -2.95 -0.64
CA LEU A 327 4.58 -2.11 -0.49
C LEU A 327 5.36 -2.55 0.74
N GLN A 328 6.65 -2.84 0.56
CA GLN A 328 7.55 -3.22 1.64
C GLN A 328 7.72 -2.08 2.63
N VAL A 329 7.66 -2.42 3.91
CA VAL A 329 8.07 -1.57 5.01
C VAL A 329 9.55 -1.84 5.28
N ILE A 330 10.37 -0.80 5.23
CA ILE A 330 11.81 -0.87 5.49
C ILE A 330 12.12 0.22 6.51
N ASP A 331 12.82 -0.11 7.59
CA ASP A 331 13.18 0.86 8.64
C ASP A 331 14.42 1.71 8.28
N ASP A 332 14.80 2.63 9.17
CA ASP A 332 16.00 3.49 8.99
C ASP A 332 17.32 2.72 8.87
N SER A 333 17.39 1.48 9.34
CA SER A 333 18.58 0.63 9.21
C SER A 333 18.64 -0.10 7.86
N GLY A 334 17.59 0.00 7.05
CA GLY A 334 17.44 -0.74 5.79
C GLY A 334 16.89 -2.15 5.98
N ALA A 335 16.42 -2.51 7.17
CA ALA A 335 15.87 -3.83 7.44
C ALA A 335 14.40 -3.92 7.01
N PHE A 336 14.04 -5.06 6.40
CA PHE A 336 12.67 -5.37 6.00
C PHE A 336 11.77 -5.64 7.20
N GLN A 337 10.68 -4.89 7.37
CA GLN A 337 9.76 -4.94 8.51
C GLN A 337 8.38 -5.55 8.22
N GLY A 338 8.03 -5.76 6.96
CA GLY A 338 6.73 -6.30 6.57
C GLY A 338 6.14 -5.57 5.37
N TRP A 339 4.82 -5.51 5.29
CA TRP A 339 4.11 -4.88 4.16
C TRP A 339 2.96 -4.01 4.62
N VAL A 340 2.70 -2.98 3.81
CA VAL A 340 1.39 -2.34 3.70
C VAL A 340 0.79 -2.78 2.39
N GLY A 341 -0.51 -3.08 2.35
CA GLY A 341 -1.12 -3.67 1.16
C GLY A 341 -2.57 -3.31 0.98
N ALA A 342 -3.05 -3.59 -0.22
CA ALA A 342 -4.47 -3.57 -0.57
C ALA A 342 -4.87 -4.96 -1.03
N GLU A 343 -6.09 -5.40 -0.76
CA GLU A 343 -6.68 -6.60 -1.34
C GLU A 343 -7.81 -6.19 -2.29
N VAL A 344 -7.78 -6.73 -3.50
CA VAL A 344 -8.71 -6.40 -4.57
C VAL A 344 -9.28 -7.71 -5.12
N ASN A 345 -10.43 -8.13 -4.62
CA ASN A 345 -11.08 -9.37 -5.03
C ASN A 345 -12.45 -9.09 -5.69
N PRO A 346 -12.47 -8.78 -7.00
CA PRO A 346 -13.71 -8.62 -7.76
C PRO A 346 -14.43 -9.97 -7.94
N ASP A 347 -15.77 -9.95 -8.04
CA ASP A 347 -16.53 -11.13 -8.38
C ASP A 347 -16.38 -11.45 -9.87
N ARG A 348 -16.15 -12.74 -10.13
CA ARG A 348 -15.90 -13.29 -11.46
C ARG A 348 -16.70 -14.56 -11.73
N SER A 349 -17.70 -14.87 -10.90
CA SER A 349 -18.48 -16.11 -10.95
C SER A 349 -19.55 -16.17 -12.06
N GLY A 350 -19.43 -15.35 -13.11
CA GLY A 350 -20.40 -15.25 -14.21
C GLY A 350 -21.00 -13.85 -14.30
N THR A 351 -22.30 -13.71 -14.02
CA THR A 351 -22.92 -12.39 -13.84
C THR A 351 -22.38 -11.78 -12.56
N ARG A 352 -21.74 -10.61 -12.67
CA ARG A 352 -21.17 -9.89 -11.52
C ARG A 352 -22.20 -9.69 -10.41
N ASP A 353 -21.93 -10.23 -9.24
CA ASP A 353 -22.56 -9.92 -7.97
C ASP A 353 -21.55 -9.14 -7.09
N PRO A 354 -21.67 -7.81 -7.01
CA PRO A 354 -20.70 -7.04 -6.24
C PRO A 354 -20.82 -7.25 -4.73
N SER A 355 -21.82 -7.99 -4.23
CA SER A 355 -21.89 -8.41 -2.82
C SER A 355 -20.91 -9.54 -2.49
N GLY A 356 -20.48 -10.33 -3.49
CA GLY A 356 -19.44 -11.36 -3.34
C GLY A 356 -18.01 -10.83 -3.43
N GLU A 357 -17.84 -9.52 -3.60
CA GLU A 357 -16.53 -8.89 -3.70
C GLU A 357 -15.89 -8.67 -2.32
N TYR A 358 -14.57 -8.73 -2.24
CA TYR A 358 -13.81 -8.44 -1.03
C TYR A 358 -12.75 -7.39 -1.31
N TYR A 359 -12.70 -6.37 -0.45
CA TYR A 359 -11.72 -5.29 -0.51
C TYR A 359 -11.13 -5.04 0.87
N ALA A 360 -9.82 -4.83 0.97
CA ALA A 360 -9.20 -4.45 2.23
C ALA A 360 -8.02 -3.50 2.04
N SER A 361 -7.91 -2.51 2.94
CA SER A 361 -6.65 -1.82 3.25
C SER A 361 -6.07 -2.52 4.47
N PHE A 362 -4.80 -2.92 4.41
CA PHE A 362 -4.21 -3.68 5.50
C PHE A 362 -2.71 -3.43 5.66
N ALA A 363 -2.18 -3.87 6.80
CA ALA A 363 -0.75 -3.99 7.02
C ALA A 363 -0.40 -5.31 7.72
N MET A 364 0.80 -5.78 7.46
CA MET A 364 1.43 -6.96 8.05
C MET A 364 2.83 -6.54 8.47
N VAL A 365 3.00 -6.03 9.69
CA VAL A 365 4.28 -5.46 10.16
C VAL A 365 4.65 -6.08 11.50
N ALA A 366 5.93 -6.40 11.67
CA ALA A 366 6.47 -7.07 12.85
C ALA A 366 6.29 -6.27 14.14
#